data_AF-A0A2V2UDH2-F1
#
_entry.id   AF-A0A2V2UDH2-F1
#
_cell.length_a   1.000
_cell.length_b   1.000
_cell.length_c   1.000
_cell.angle_alpha   90.00
_cell.angle_beta   90.00
_cell.angle_gamma   90.00
#
_symmetry.space_group_name_H-M   'P 1'
#
loop_
_entity.id
_entity.type
_entity.pdbx_description
1 polymer ?
#
loop_
_entity_poly.entity_id
_entity_poly.type
_entity_poly.pdbx_seq_one_letter_code
_entity_poly.pdbx_strand_id
1 'polypeptide(L)'
;MQWDMFESQAGTMPLAKPVVAELLTNMSKDEITNLAKNVAKTAVQDILVVMKGKIDLDSFLSWFETLMKKAFIEINHTVENNGNTHGYIVKHNLGENWALLVKNLLQIIFNDMLGISIDIISLSNTILVFQFESNDDQGHL
;
A
#
# COMPACT_ATOMS: atom_id res chain seq x y z
N MET A 1 -15.29 3.06 -17.00
CA MET A 1 -16.60 2.50 -16.58
C MET A 1 -16.58 0.96 -16.51
N GLN A 2 -15.53 0.35 -15.94
CA GLN A 2 -15.56 -1.08 -15.58
C GLN A 2 -15.31 -1.32 -14.08
N TRP A 3 -15.03 -0.25 -13.32
CA TRP A 3 -14.70 -0.33 -11.89
C TRP A 3 -15.90 -0.14 -10.95
N ASP A 4 -16.94 0.56 -11.39
CA ASP A 4 -18.18 0.75 -10.60
C ASP A 4 -18.90 -0.59 -10.33
N MET A 5 -18.67 -1.60 -11.18
CA MET A 5 -19.25 -2.94 -11.01
C MET A 5 -18.53 -3.75 -9.91
N PHE A 6 -17.23 -3.52 -9.71
CA PHE A 6 -16.44 -4.22 -8.67
C PHE A 6 -16.58 -3.59 -7.28
N GLU A 7 -16.95 -2.30 -7.18
CA GLU A 7 -17.29 -1.63 -5.91
C GLU A 7 -18.46 -2.31 -5.18
N SER A 8 -19.38 -2.95 -5.91
CA SER A 8 -20.51 -3.67 -5.30
C SER A 8 -20.14 -5.01 -4.65
N GLN A 9 -18.92 -5.54 -4.87
CA GLN A 9 -18.51 -6.86 -4.40
C GLN A 9 -17.36 -6.87 -3.38
N ALA A 10 -16.52 -5.83 -3.34
CA ALA A 10 -15.52 -5.64 -2.30
C ALA A 10 -16.08 -4.69 -1.24
N GLY A 11 -16.25 -5.14 0.01
CA GLY A 11 -16.89 -4.41 1.11
C GLY A 11 -16.14 -3.15 1.61
N THR A 12 -15.72 -2.26 0.72
CA THR A 12 -15.06 -1.00 1.04
C THR A 12 -16.09 0.07 1.33
N MET A 13 -16.00 0.68 2.52
CA MET A 13 -16.82 1.82 2.91
C MET A 13 -15.97 3.09 2.91
N PRO A 14 -16.40 4.18 2.26
CA PRO A 14 -15.68 5.45 2.34
C PRO A 14 -15.77 6.01 3.76
N LEU A 15 -14.61 6.27 4.38
CA LEU A 15 -14.51 6.94 5.68
C LEU A 15 -13.78 8.28 5.51
N ALA A 16 -14.25 9.30 6.21
CA ALA A 16 -13.57 10.60 6.21
C ALA A 16 -12.20 10.48 6.88
N LYS A 17 -11.17 11.09 6.28
CA LYS A 17 -9.79 11.09 6.81
C LYS A 17 -9.69 11.40 8.31
N PRO A 18 -10.38 12.42 8.86
CA PRO A 18 -10.31 12.70 10.30
C PRO A 18 -10.82 11.55 11.18
N VAL A 19 -11.85 10.82 10.71
CA VAL A 19 -12.38 9.65 11.44
C VAL A 19 -11.35 8.54 11.47
N VAL A 20 -10.69 8.26 10.34
CA VAL A 20 -9.62 7.26 10.26
C VAL A 20 -8.44 7.65 11.16
N ALA A 21 -8.02 8.92 11.13
CA ALA A 21 -6.94 9.42 11.97
C ALA A 21 -7.28 9.27 13.47
N GLU A 22 -8.49 9.63 13.88
CA GLU A 22 -8.93 9.52 15.28
C GLU A 22 -9.00 8.07 15.76
N LEU A 23 -9.56 7.17 14.94
CA LEU A 23 -9.63 5.74 15.26
C LEU A 23 -8.24 5.15 15.46
N LEU A 24 -7.29 5.47 14.58
CA LEU A 24 -5.94 4.93 14.65
C LEU A 24 -5.11 5.57 15.75
N THR A 25 -5.29 6.86 16.05
CA THR A 25 -4.53 7.57 17.09
C THR A 25 -4.75 6.95 18.48
N ASN A 26 -5.93 6.42 18.73
CA ASN A 26 -6.29 5.80 20.01
C ASN A 26 -5.81 4.34 20.15
N MET A 27 -5.20 3.76 19.11
CA MET A 27 -4.66 2.41 19.15
C MET A 27 -3.19 2.38 19.59
N SER A 28 -2.82 1.36 20.36
CA SER A 28 -1.43 1.04 20.64
C SER A 28 -0.70 0.51 19.39
N LYS A 29 0.63 0.57 19.38
CA LYS A 29 1.45 0.05 18.28
C LYS A 29 1.25 -1.45 18.05
N ASP A 30 0.98 -2.21 19.12
CA ASP A 30 0.70 -3.64 19.04
C ASP A 30 -0.66 -3.90 18.39
N GLU A 31 -1.69 -3.12 18.74
CA GLU A 31 -3.00 -3.18 18.09
C GLU A 31 -2.91 -2.82 16.61
N ILE A 32 -2.13 -1.80 16.24
CA ILE A 32 -1.87 -1.45 14.84
C ILE A 32 -1.17 -2.60 14.09
N THR A 33 -0.17 -3.23 14.71
CA THR A 33 0.56 -4.35 14.11
C THR A 33 -0.34 -5.57 13.92
N ASN A 34 -1.20 -5.87 14.89
CA ASN A 34 -2.16 -6.96 14.79
C ASN A 34 -3.25 -6.66 13.75
N LEU A 35 -3.73 -5.41 13.69
CA LEU A 35 -4.65 -4.95 12.66
C LEU A 35 -4.06 -5.18 11.27
N ALA A 36 -2.80 -4.79 11.04
CA ALA A 36 -2.12 -4.98 9.76
C ALA A 36 -2.10 -6.47 9.35
N LYS A 37 -1.72 -7.38 10.26
CA LYS A 37 -1.68 -8.83 10.00
C LYS A 37 -3.06 -9.40 9.65
N ASN A 38 -4.12 -8.89 10.28
CA ASN A 38 -5.48 -9.34 10.03
C ASN A 38 -6.02 -8.80 8.70
N VAL A 39 -5.80 -7.51 8.42
CA VAL A 39 -6.24 -6.84 7.20
C VAL A 39 -5.47 -7.32 5.98
N ALA A 40 -4.18 -7.63 6.11
CA ALA A 40 -3.36 -8.14 5.00
C ALA A 40 -4.01 -9.35 4.32
N LYS A 41 -4.62 -10.26 5.09
CA LYS A 41 -5.32 -11.44 4.54
C LYS A 41 -6.49 -11.07 3.63
N THR A 42 -7.23 -10.01 3.96
CA THR A 42 -8.35 -9.53 3.14
C THR A 42 -7.83 -8.71 1.96
N ALA A 43 -6.85 -7.84 2.18
CA ALA A 43 -6.22 -7.05 1.12
C ALA A 43 -5.66 -7.95 0.01
N VAL A 44 -5.10 -9.11 0.36
CA VAL A 44 -4.66 -10.15 -0.60
C VAL A 44 -5.77 -10.60 -1.52
N GLN A 45 -6.99 -10.80 -1.00
CA GLN A 45 -8.11 -11.25 -1.81
C GLN A 45 -8.52 -10.17 -2.81
N ASP A 46 -8.58 -8.92 -2.38
CA ASP A 46 -8.87 -7.78 -3.25
C ASP A 46 -7.79 -7.61 -4.33
N ILE A 47 -6.52 -7.74 -3.93
CA ILE A 47 -5.36 -7.73 -4.82
C ILE A 47 -5.47 -8.85 -5.86
N LEU A 48 -5.77 -10.09 -5.44
CA LEU A 48 -5.97 -11.24 -6.35
C LEU A 48 -7.11 -11.05 -7.35
N VAL A 49 -8.20 -10.40 -6.93
CA VAL A 49 -9.32 -10.04 -7.81
C VAL A 49 -8.88 -9.05 -8.87
N VAL A 50 -8.17 -7.99 -8.48
CA VAL A 50 -7.60 -6.99 -9.42
C VAL A 50 -6.62 -7.66 -10.39
N MET A 51 -5.84 -8.61 -9.87
CA MET A 51 -4.78 -9.34 -10.57
C MET A 51 -5.25 -10.48 -11.47
N LYS A 52 -6.56 -10.74 -11.58
CA LYS A 52 -7.11 -11.89 -12.35
C LYS A 52 -6.40 -13.22 -12.04
N GLY A 53 -5.93 -13.40 -10.79
CA GLY A 53 -5.30 -14.63 -10.31
C GLY A 53 -3.77 -14.73 -10.40
N LYS A 54 -3.01 -13.67 -10.74
CA LYS A 54 -1.53 -13.67 -10.66
C LYS A 54 -0.99 -12.51 -9.84
N ILE A 55 -0.31 -12.82 -8.72
CA ILE A 55 0.35 -11.80 -7.91
C ILE A 55 1.70 -11.43 -8.53
N ASP A 56 1.74 -10.30 -9.24
CA ASP A 56 2.96 -9.64 -9.71
C ASP A 56 3.11 -8.21 -9.16
N LEU A 57 4.34 -7.69 -9.20
CA LEU A 57 4.70 -6.39 -8.64
C LEU A 57 3.92 -5.25 -9.31
N ASP A 58 3.87 -5.21 -10.65
CA ASP A 58 3.23 -4.13 -11.41
C ASP A 58 1.76 -3.97 -11.05
N SER A 59 1.04 -5.08 -10.97
CA SER A 59 -0.37 -5.08 -10.60
C SER A 59 -0.58 -4.60 -9.17
N PHE A 60 0.31 -4.96 -8.25
CA PHE A 60 0.28 -4.46 -6.88
C PHE A 60 0.51 -2.94 -6.83
N LEU A 61 1.54 -2.44 -7.51
CA LEU A 61 1.86 -1.02 -7.55
C LEU A 61 0.70 -0.20 -8.14
N SER A 62 0.10 -0.71 -9.23
CA SER A 62 -1.09 -0.10 -9.85
C SER A 62 -2.28 -0.03 -8.90
N TRP A 63 -2.56 -1.12 -8.17
CA TRP A 63 -3.60 -1.15 -7.13
C TRP A 63 -3.31 -0.17 -6.00
N PHE A 64 -2.07 -0.15 -5.50
CA PHE A 64 -1.67 0.69 -4.38
C PHE A 64 -1.79 2.18 -4.73
N GLU A 65 -1.31 2.61 -5.90
CA GLU A 65 -1.45 3.98 -6.35
C GLU A 65 -2.92 4.38 -6.55
N THR A 66 -3.72 3.48 -7.11
CA THR A 66 -5.15 3.70 -7.28
C THR A 66 -5.84 3.88 -5.93
N LEU A 67 -5.49 3.04 -4.94
CA LEU A 67 -6.02 3.13 -3.58
C LEU A 67 -5.64 4.46 -2.91
N MET A 68 -4.37 4.89 -3.01
CA MET A 68 -3.94 6.17 -2.44
C MET A 68 -4.66 7.35 -3.09
N LYS A 69 -4.78 7.36 -4.43
CA LYS A 69 -5.51 8.40 -5.17
C LYS A 69 -6.98 8.45 -4.76
N LYS A 70 -7.66 7.30 -4.63
CA LYS A 70 -9.05 7.21 -4.14
C LYS A 70 -9.21 7.70 -2.70
N ALA A 71 -8.20 7.46 -1.84
CA ALA A 71 -8.17 7.97 -0.49
C ALA A 71 -7.80 9.48 -0.41
N PHE A 72 -7.67 10.16 -1.56
CA PHE A 72 -7.18 11.53 -1.67
C PHE A 72 -5.80 11.74 -1.03
N ILE A 73 -4.96 10.71 -1.03
CA ILE A 73 -3.59 10.72 -0.51
C ILE A 73 -2.66 11.02 -1.69
N GLU A 74 -1.80 12.03 -1.52
CA GLU A 74 -0.81 12.37 -2.54
C GLU A 74 0.31 11.32 -2.51
N ILE A 75 0.60 10.74 -3.68
CA ILE A 75 1.65 9.74 -3.86
C ILE A 75 2.51 10.15 -5.05
N ASN A 76 3.82 10.14 -4.83
CA ASN A 76 4.82 10.32 -5.88
C ASN A 76 5.64 9.04 -6.00
N HIS A 77 5.80 8.56 -7.23
CA HIS A 77 6.61 7.39 -7.57
C HIS A 77 7.80 7.85 -8.40
N THR A 78 9.00 7.45 -8.00
CA THR A 78 10.25 7.66 -8.74
C THR A 78 10.86 6.32 -9.12
N VAL A 79 11.48 6.28 -10.28
CA VAL A 79 12.19 5.10 -10.78
C VAL A 79 13.58 5.54 -11.21
N GLU A 80 14.59 4.88 -10.66
CA GLU A 80 16.01 5.14 -10.91
C GLU A 80 16.71 3.86 -11.35
N ASN A 81 18.01 3.93 -11.65
CA ASN A 81 18.85 2.78 -12.01
C ASN A 81 18.25 1.91 -13.13
N ASN A 82 17.91 2.54 -14.26
CA ASN A 82 17.35 1.90 -15.45
C ASN A 82 16.04 1.12 -15.24
N GLY A 83 15.28 1.43 -14.19
CA GLY A 83 14.04 0.72 -13.90
C GLY A 83 14.07 -0.06 -12.58
N ASN A 84 15.25 -0.27 -12.00
CA ASN A 84 15.40 -1.27 -10.94
C ASN A 84 15.15 -0.70 -9.54
N THR A 85 15.26 0.61 -9.34
CA THR A 85 15.10 1.21 -8.01
C THR A 85 13.84 2.05 -7.96
N HIS A 86 12.84 1.58 -7.22
CA HIS A 86 11.55 2.26 -7.06
C HIS A 86 11.50 2.99 -5.72
N GLY A 87 11.19 4.29 -5.76
CA GLY A 87 10.99 5.12 -4.58
C GLY A 87 9.56 5.65 -4.51
N TYR A 88 8.97 5.63 -3.33
CA TYR A 88 7.63 6.17 -3.09
C TYR A 88 7.63 7.20 -1.97
N ILE A 89 6.99 8.33 -2.21
CA ILE A 89 6.70 9.37 -1.23
C ILE A 89 5.19 9.49 -1.09
N VAL A 90 4.66 9.08 0.07
CA VAL A 90 3.22 9.09 0.38
C VAL A 90 2.93 10.17 1.41
N LYS A 91 2.25 11.25 1.01
CA LYS A 91 1.86 12.36 1.89
C LYS A 91 0.42 12.15 2.36
N HIS A 92 0.26 11.67 3.59
CA HIS A 92 -1.01 11.18 4.12
C HIS A 92 -1.68 12.13 5.12
N ASN A 93 -0.94 12.81 6.00
CA ASN A 93 -1.47 13.64 7.09
C ASN A 93 -2.49 12.91 7.99
N LEU A 94 -2.23 11.64 8.30
CA LEU A 94 -3.11 10.75 9.08
C LEU A 94 -2.49 10.25 10.40
N GLY A 95 -1.32 10.79 10.77
CA GLY A 95 -0.62 10.44 12.00
C GLY A 95 0.28 9.19 11.89
N GLU A 96 1.17 9.04 12.87
CA GLU A 96 2.17 7.97 12.92
C GLU A 96 1.56 6.56 12.92
N ASN A 97 0.42 6.35 13.57
CA ASN A 97 -0.22 5.03 13.60
C ASN A 97 -0.78 4.60 12.24
N TRP A 98 -1.24 5.55 11.41
CA TRP A 98 -1.58 5.26 10.03
C TRP A 98 -0.34 4.89 9.22
N ALA A 99 0.75 5.65 9.38
CA ALA A 99 2.00 5.36 8.70
C ALA A 99 2.52 3.96 9.08
N LEU A 100 2.46 3.61 10.37
CA LEU A 100 2.83 2.29 10.89
C LEU A 100 1.96 1.17 10.33
N LEU A 101 0.64 1.39 10.23
CA LEU A 101 -0.28 0.42 9.63
C LEU A 101 0.11 0.13 8.17
N VAL A 102 0.32 1.19 7.37
CA VAL A 102 0.69 1.05 5.95
C VAL A 102 2.07 0.43 5.79
N LYS A 103 3.05 0.83 6.61
CA LYS A 103 4.36 0.19 6.67
C LYS A 103 4.23 -1.31 6.88
N ASN A 104 3.48 -1.73 7.88
CA ASN A 104 3.33 -3.15 8.21
C ASN A 104 2.64 -3.92 7.07
N LEU A 105 1.62 -3.33 6.44
CA LEU A 105 0.96 -3.92 5.27
C LEU A 105 1.92 -4.07 4.09
N LEU A 106 2.69 -3.03 3.77
CA LEU A 106 3.69 -3.07 2.71
C LEU A 106 4.72 -4.17 2.99
N GLN A 107 5.27 -4.23 4.22
CA GLN A 107 6.25 -5.25 4.58
C GLN A 107 5.70 -6.68 4.43
N ILE A 108 4.45 -6.92 4.85
CA ILE A 108 3.82 -8.23 4.68
C ILE A 108 3.66 -8.57 3.19
N ILE A 109 3.15 -7.65 2.39
CA ILE A 109 2.90 -7.92 0.97
C ILE A 109 4.21 -8.10 0.19
N PHE A 110 5.17 -7.19 0.37
CA PHE A 110 6.46 -7.25 -0.31
C PHE A 110 7.25 -8.50 0.06
N ASN A 111 7.37 -8.80 1.37
CA ASN A 111 8.18 -9.94 1.81
C ASN A 111 7.47 -11.27 1.56
N ASP A 112 6.21 -11.41 1.97
CA ASP A 112 5.54 -12.72 2.02
C ASP A 112 4.92 -13.11 0.68
N MET A 113 4.59 -12.13 -0.19
CA MET A 113 3.87 -12.40 -1.44
C MET A 113 4.72 -12.14 -2.68
N LEU A 114 5.49 -11.06 -2.68
CA LEU A 114 6.32 -10.68 -3.82
C LEU A 114 7.76 -11.20 -3.70
N GLY A 115 8.20 -11.56 -2.50
CA GLY A 115 9.59 -11.95 -2.24
C GLY A 115 10.60 -10.82 -2.46
N ILE A 116 10.15 -9.56 -2.31
CA ILE A 116 10.95 -8.35 -2.53
C ILE A 116 11.20 -7.69 -1.18
N SER A 117 12.45 -7.31 -0.90
CA SER A 117 12.76 -6.53 0.29
C SER A 117 12.36 -5.06 0.10
N ILE A 118 11.80 -4.46 1.15
CA ILE A 118 11.39 -3.06 1.17
C ILE A 118 12.12 -2.30 2.29
N ASP A 119 12.72 -1.17 1.93
CA ASP A 119 13.39 -0.25 2.83
C ASP A 119 12.47 0.92 3.20
N ILE A 120 12.25 1.10 4.49
CA ILE A 120 11.43 2.20 5.01
C ILE A 120 12.37 3.35 5.37
N ILE A 121 12.40 4.37 4.53
CA ILE A 121 13.31 5.52 4.65
C ILE A 121 12.79 6.53 5.66
N SER A 122 11.48 6.77 5.70
CA SER A 122 10.86 7.71 6.63
C SER A 122 9.47 7.27 7.06
N LEU A 123 9.18 7.44 8.35
CA LEU A 123 7.89 7.19 8.96
C LEU A 123 7.56 8.38 9.87
N SER A 124 6.51 9.13 9.56
CA SER A 124 6.13 10.33 10.32
C SER A 124 4.62 10.51 10.37
N ASN A 125 4.16 11.60 11.01
CA ASN A 125 2.75 11.95 11.07
C ASN A 125 2.14 12.34 9.72
N THR A 126 2.97 12.74 8.75
CA THR A 126 2.51 13.35 7.50
C THR A 126 3.01 12.64 6.26
N ILE A 127 4.16 11.97 6.34
CA ILE A 127 4.83 11.33 5.22
C ILE A 127 5.30 9.92 5.59
N LEU A 128 5.09 8.99 4.67
CA LEU A 128 5.75 7.70 4.59
C LEU A 128 6.62 7.68 3.32
N VAL A 129 7.90 7.35 3.46
CA VAL A 129 8.83 7.16 2.35
C VAL A 129 9.37 5.75 2.40
N PHE A 130 9.29 5.04 1.27
CA PHE A 130 9.86 3.70 1.14
C PHE A 130 10.50 3.51 -0.22
N GLN A 131 11.43 2.56 -0.29
CA GLN A 131 12.15 2.19 -1.49
C GLN A 131 12.25 0.67 -1.58
N PHE A 132 12.33 0.13 -2.79
CA PHE A 132 12.66 -1.26 -3.02
C PHE A 132 13.38 -1.42 -4.35
N GLU A 133 14.07 -2.55 -4.51
CA GLU A 133 14.66 -2.96 -5.78
C GLU A 133 13.75 -3.98 -6.46
N SER A 134 13.42 -3.74 -7.73
CA SER A 134 12.79 -4.73 -8.61
C SER A 134 13.89 -5.49 -9.34
N ASN A 135 13.81 -6.83 -9.35
CA ASN A 135 14.70 -7.68 -10.14
C ASN A 135 14.25 -7.76 -11.61
N ASP A 136 13.83 -6.63 -12.20
CA ASP A 136 13.41 -6.60 -13.60
C ASP A 136 14.64 -6.58 -14.53
N ASP A 137 15.24 -7.76 -14.69
CA ASP A 137 15.91 -8.15 -15.93
C ASP A 137 14.86 -8.52 -17.01
N GLN A 138 13.75 -7.78 -17.10
CA GLN A 138 12.82 -7.86 -18.22
C GLN A 138 12.93 -6.58 -19.04
N GLY A 139 13.99 -6.55 -19.83
CA GLY A 139 13.96 -5.82 -21.08
C GLY A 139 12.77 -6.30 -21.91
N HIS A 140 11.71 -5.50 -21.93
CA HIS A 140 10.64 -5.66 -22.89
C HIS A 140 10.44 -4.37 -23.68
N LEU A 141 11.15 -4.38 -24.82
CA LEU A 141 10.89 -3.78 -26.14
C LEU A 141 11.09 -2.26 -26.32
#